data_AF-A0A811L944-F1
#
_entry.id   AF-A0A811L944-F1
#
_cell.length_a   1.000
_cell.length_b   1.000
_cell.length_c   1.000
_cell.angle_alpha   90.00
_cell.angle_beta   90.00
_cell.angle_gamma   90.00
#
_symmetry.space_group_name_H-M   'P 1'
#
loop_
_entity.id
_entity.type
_entity.pdbx_description
1 polymer ?
#
loop_
_entity_poly.entity_id
_entity_poly.type
_entity_poly.pdbx_seq_one_letter_code
_entity_poly.pdbx_strand_id
1 'polypeptide(L)'
;MPNYACSQKVAYFESNRTDLIPKTGYNGLAALPPFLSTDTHMIFSTRYKIGACLIPKVMSTIMTAVLCYLQDSEAFIKNNRTIPTETYATRFCHDSIENRHMDEWTRRYNRHGEYTTFTFVREPIDRFLSAFVDKCVVEHREKEERFHLDCYGCSEDVACFIYKMKDRIWKYVEGKHSLSVMDIHVIPQTWHCKMKYYMHDFTIFRYVSTSSDDYKVYLTELTDILMKQNVPQDQIYYVMSGLTGGHSPHSTSNSSVRFCNESIEQWRIDEWTEQHNQQGEYTLFTFVREPINRFLSAFVNKCVVEKILDCYDCGEDVECFIYKLRDRMWKYLEGKHTLSVMDRHVIPQTWHCKMRYYLNEFTIFRYVSTSSTEYKIYLTELTDILMKRNVPQDQISYVMRGLTGGHSPHSTSNSSARSDYKSQLMSRPDLLKILVDLYYYDFVTFGFPFPDQLWL
;
A
#
# COMPACT_ATOMS: atom_id res chain seq x y z
N MET A 1 9.86 -23.14 -19.41
CA MET A 1 10.76 -22.89 -18.26
C MET A 1 12.01 -22.21 -18.78
N PRO A 2 12.26 -20.96 -18.37
CA PRO A 2 13.13 -20.72 -17.22
C PRO A 2 12.49 -19.82 -16.15
N ASN A 3 12.94 -20.03 -14.91
CA ASN A 3 12.60 -19.28 -13.70
C ASN A 3 13.02 -17.81 -13.82
N TYR A 4 12.06 -16.89 -13.68
CA TYR A 4 12.35 -15.51 -13.28
C TYR A 4 12.12 -15.38 -11.77
N ALA A 5 13.12 -15.80 -11.00
CA ALA A 5 13.25 -15.37 -9.61
C ALA A 5 13.70 -13.91 -9.63
N CYS A 6 12.80 -12.98 -9.30
CA CYS A 6 13.18 -11.60 -8.99
C CYS A 6 13.72 -11.54 -7.55
N SER A 7 14.81 -12.29 -7.27
CA SER A 7 15.56 -12.11 -6.04
C SER A 7 16.69 -11.12 -6.33
N GLN A 8 16.50 -9.85 -5.96
CA GLN A 8 17.66 -8.98 -5.77
C GLN A 8 18.47 -9.58 -4.63
N LYS A 9 19.61 -10.19 -4.97
CA LYS A 9 20.59 -10.70 -4.00
C LYS A 9 20.86 -9.64 -2.94
N VAL A 10 20.47 -9.91 -1.70
CA VAL A 10 21.04 -9.25 -0.53
C VAL A 10 22.53 -9.52 -0.59
N ALA A 11 23.36 -8.47 -0.63
CA ALA A 11 24.80 -8.64 -0.55
C ALA A 11 25.14 -9.21 0.84
N TYR A 12 25.40 -10.51 0.89
CA TYR A 12 25.97 -11.15 2.07
C TYR A 12 27.43 -10.70 2.18
N PHE A 13 27.71 -9.82 3.15
CA PHE A 13 29.08 -9.58 3.58
C PHE A 13 29.42 -10.65 4.62
N GLU A 14 30.14 -11.70 4.20
CA GLU A 14 30.83 -12.60 5.13
C GLU A 14 31.89 -11.79 5.89
N SER A 15 31.55 -11.31 7.09
CA SER A 15 32.47 -10.48 7.87
C SER A 15 33.53 -11.36 8.53
N ASN A 16 34.76 -11.31 8.04
CA ASN A 16 35.93 -11.73 8.82
C ASN A 16 36.37 -10.60 9.76
N ARG A 17 37.06 -10.95 10.86
CA ARG A 17 37.49 -10.04 11.96
C ARG A 17 38.24 -8.78 11.53
N THR A 18 38.69 -8.69 10.27
CA THR A 18 39.43 -7.56 9.69
C THR A 18 38.55 -6.47 9.04
N ASP A 19 37.23 -6.67 8.91
CA ASP A 19 36.31 -5.69 8.31
C ASP A 19 35.80 -4.58 9.27
N LEU A 20 36.39 -4.49 10.47
CA LEU A 20 36.06 -3.47 11.49
C LEU A 20 36.85 -2.16 11.35
N ILE A 21 37.68 -2.02 10.30
CA ILE A 21 38.37 -0.76 10.01
C ILE A 21 37.38 0.15 9.28
N PRO A 22 37.18 1.42 9.71
CA PRO A 22 36.37 2.38 8.98
C PRO A 22 36.89 2.49 7.55
N LYS A 23 36.19 1.89 6.59
CA LYS A 23 36.44 2.17 5.18
C LYS A 23 36.09 3.65 4.98
N THR A 24 36.97 4.42 4.35
CA THR A 24 36.61 5.75 3.85
C THR A 24 35.35 5.60 3.02
N GLY A 25 34.26 6.21 3.48
CA GLY A 25 33.00 6.25 2.76
C GLY A 25 33.17 7.00 1.44
N TYR A 26 32.17 6.89 0.56
CA TYR A 26 32.20 7.42 -0.81
C TYR A 26 32.59 8.91 -0.91
N ASN A 27 32.42 9.68 0.17
CA ASN A 27 32.70 11.12 0.24
C ASN A 27 33.94 11.47 1.10
N GLY A 28 34.82 10.51 1.43
CA GLY A 28 35.99 10.73 2.29
C GLY A 28 35.68 10.81 3.79
N LEU A 29 34.42 10.67 4.20
CA LEU A 29 34.00 10.54 5.60
C LEU A 29 34.21 9.10 6.10
N ALA A 30 34.65 8.91 7.35
CA ALA A 30 34.71 7.58 7.95
C ALA A 30 33.30 6.95 7.98
N ALA A 31 33.16 5.72 7.46
CA ALA A 31 31.92 4.95 7.60
C ALA A 31 31.80 4.40 9.03
N LEU A 32 30.58 4.38 9.57
CA LEU A 32 30.31 3.69 10.84
C LEU A 32 30.62 2.20 10.69
N PRO A 33 31.14 1.54 11.75
CA PRO A 33 31.35 0.10 11.72
C PRO A 33 30.00 -0.63 11.56
N PRO A 34 29.94 -1.66 10.71
CA PRO A 34 28.73 -2.47 10.59
C PRO A 34 28.58 -3.40 11.80
N PHE A 35 27.35 -3.83 12.08
CA PHE A 35 27.05 -4.92 13.04
C PHE A 35 27.53 -4.71 14.49
N LEU A 36 27.57 -3.47 15.00
CA LEU A 36 27.74 -3.25 16.44
C LEU A 36 26.49 -3.72 17.18
N SER A 37 26.64 -4.54 18.21
CA SER A 37 25.49 -5.12 18.91
C SER A 37 24.91 -4.15 19.94
N THR A 38 23.63 -3.79 19.77
CA THR A 38 22.84 -3.04 20.75
C THR A 38 21.77 -3.92 21.40
N ASP A 39 20.92 -3.32 22.24
CA ASP A 39 19.73 -4.01 22.77
C ASP A 39 18.90 -4.59 21.61
N THR A 40 18.46 -5.83 21.79
CA THR A 40 17.64 -6.56 20.83
C THR A 40 16.18 -6.36 21.19
N HIS A 41 15.28 -6.41 20.22
CA HIS A 41 13.86 -6.57 20.51
C HIS A 41 13.29 -7.70 19.64
N MET A 42 13.40 -8.92 20.15
CA MET A 42 12.75 -10.07 19.53
C MET A 42 11.29 -10.10 19.96
N ILE A 43 10.41 -10.34 19.00
CA ILE A 43 9.02 -10.70 19.24
C ILE A 43 8.72 -12.08 18.65
N PHE A 44 7.85 -12.86 19.27
CA PHE A 44 7.62 -14.22 18.81
C PHE A 44 6.26 -14.77 19.23
N SER A 45 5.70 -15.66 18.39
CA SER A 45 4.57 -16.54 18.73
C SER A 45 5.12 -17.92 19.08
N THR A 46 4.89 -18.36 20.32
CA THR A 46 5.21 -19.73 20.75
C THR A 46 4.26 -20.76 20.15
N ARG A 47 3.04 -20.34 19.79
CA ARG A 47 1.99 -21.17 19.18
C ARG A 47 2.40 -21.69 17.80
N TYR A 48 2.96 -20.82 16.96
CA TYR A 48 3.35 -21.17 15.59
C TYR A 48 4.86 -21.20 15.37
N LYS A 49 5.67 -21.02 16.41
CA LYS A 49 7.14 -21.00 16.30
C LYS A 49 7.62 -19.98 15.26
N ILE A 50 7.09 -18.77 15.34
CA ILE A 50 7.44 -17.65 14.45
C ILE A 50 8.09 -16.56 15.29
N GLY A 51 9.23 -16.04 14.85
CA GLY A 51 9.93 -14.94 15.51
C GLY A 51 10.24 -13.80 14.55
N ALA A 52 10.17 -12.57 15.01
CA ALA A 52 10.63 -11.40 14.28
C ALA A 52 11.58 -10.55 15.11
N CYS A 53 12.67 -10.10 14.49
CA CYS A 53 13.49 -9.03 15.03
C CYS A 53 12.85 -7.68 14.70
N LEU A 54 12.53 -6.90 15.73
CA LEU A 54 12.03 -5.54 15.56
C LEU A 54 13.16 -4.55 15.37
N ILE A 55 13.11 -3.87 14.24
CA ILE A 55 13.91 -2.68 13.98
C ILE A 55 12.97 -1.47 14.04
N PRO A 56 13.20 -0.50 14.94
CA PRO A 56 12.35 0.68 15.04
C PRO A 56 12.23 1.39 13.70
N LYS A 57 11.02 1.91 13.43
CA LYS A 57 10.65 2.58 12.17
C LYS A 57 10.69 1.71 10.92
N VAL A 58 10.68 0.39 11.16
CA VAL A 58 10.50 -0.62 10.13
C VAL A 58 9.40 -1.58 10.56
N MET A 59 8.15 -1.17 10.35
CA MET A 59 6.96 -1.99 10.60
C MET A 59 6.84 -2.55 12.03
N SER A 60 7.59 -2.00 13.00
CA SER A 60 7.78 -2.62 14.31
C SER A 60 6.48 -2.78 15.10
N THR A 61 5.63 -1.74 15.14
CA THR A 61 4.35 -1.76 15.84
C THR A 61 3.36 -2.75 15.21
N ILE A 62 3.29 -2.76 13.88
CA ILE A 62 2.40 -3.66 13.15
C ILE A 62 2.82 -5.12 13.36
N MET A 63 4.13 -5.41 13.33
CA MET A 63 4.61 -6.77 13.52
C MET A 63 4.40 -7.27 14.96
N THR A 64 4.51 -6.38 15.96
CA THR A 64 4.08 -6.69 17.33
C THR A 64 2.61 -7.09 17.37
N ALA A 65 1.74 -6.36 16.68
CA ALA A 65 0.31 -6.67 16.62
C ALA A 65 0.04 -8.02 15.93
N VAL A 66 0.73 -8.29 14.82
CA VAL A 66 0.63 -9.56 14.09
C VAL A 66 1.05 -10.74 14.97
N LEU A 67 2.22 -10.69 15.62
CA LEU A 67 2.67 -11.79 16.47
C LEU A 67 1.86 -11.90 17.76
N CYS A 68 1.30 -10.80 18.26
CA CYS A 68 0.36 -10.81 19.37
C CYS A 68 -0.94 -11.54 19.01
N TYR A 69 -1.52 -11.23 17.84
CA TYR A 69 -2.68 -11.95 17.31
C TYR A 69 -2.37 -13.43 17.08
N LEU A 70 -1.22 -13.76 16.50
CA LEU A 70 -0.81 -15.14 16.25
C LEU A 70 -0.44 -15.90 17.54
N GLN A 71 -0.16 -15.22 18.64
CA GLN A 71 0.05 -15.86 19.94
C GLN A 71 -1.29 -16.32 20.52
N ASP A 72 -2.28 -15.43 20.56
CA ASP A 72 -3.61 -15.70 21.09
C ASP A 72 -4.68 -14.87 20.34
N SER A 73 -5.18 -15.44 19.24
CA SER A 73 -6.15 -14.79 18.37
C SER A 73 -7.49 -14.56 19.05
N GLU A 74 -7.90 -15.45 19.96
CA GLU A 74 -9.17 -15.36 20.67
C GLU A 74 -9.13 -14.22 21.68
N ALA A 75 -8.08 -14.15 22.51
CA ALA A 75 -7.91 -13.06 23.46
C ALA A 75 -7.74 -11.71 22.74
N PHE A 76 -6.99 -11.68 21.62
CA PHE A 76 -6.80 -10.47 20.82
C PHE A 76 -8.13 -9.92 20.29
N ILE A 77 -8.94 -10.77 19.63
CA ILE A 77 -10.24 -10.38 19.08
C ILE A 77 -11.24 -10.03 20.19
N LYS A 78 -11.32 -10.84 21.25
CA LYS A 78 -12.25 -10.62 22.37
C LYS A 78 -12.04 -9.28 23.07
N ASN A 79 -10.81 -8.78 23.08
CA ASN A 79 -10.47 -7.47 23.65
C ASN A 79 -10.57 -6.33 22.62
N ASN A 80 -11.29 -6.53 21.51
CA ASN A 80 -11.49 -5.55 20.44
C ASN A 80 -10.17 -4.96 19.90
N ARG A 81 -9.10 -5.76 19.89
CA ARG A 81 -7.82 -5.36 19.31
C ARG A 81 -7.87 -5.58 17.80
N THR A 82 -7.18 -4.72 17.05
CA THR A 82 -6.99 -4.89 15.61
C THR A 82 -5.55 -4.60 15.25
N ILE A 83 -5.02 -5.27 14.22
CA ILE A 83 -3.63 -5.09 13.77
C ILE A 83 -3.32 -3.62 13.42
N PRO A 84 -4.18 -2.89 12.68
CA PRO A 84 -3.93 -1.48 12.37
C PRO A 84 -3.92 -0.54 13.57
N THR A 85 -4.80 -0.76 14.55
CA THR A 85 -5.02 0.21 15.64
C THR A 85 -4.14 -0.05 16.86
N GLU A 86 -3.28 -1.06 16.79
CA GLU A 86 -2.36 -1.39 17.86
C GLU A 86 -1.31 -0.28 18.01
N THR A 87 -1.02 0.13 19.25
CA THR A 87 0.01 1.14 19.55
C THR A 87 0.99 0.61 20.56
N TYR A 88 2.22 1.12 20.55
CA TYR A 88 3.23 0.70 21.52
C TYR A 88 2.81 0.98 22.98
N ALA A 89 2.11 2.10 23.22
CA ALA A 89 1.72 2.53 24.56
C ALA A 89 0.62 1.65 25.18
N THR A 90 -0.31 1.14 24.37
CA THR A 90 -1.45 0.34 24.83
C THR A 90 -1.38 -1.12 24.38
N ARG A 91 -0.18 -1.63 24.05
CA ARG A 91 -0.01 -2.91 23.35
C ARG A 91 -0.53 -4.10 24.17
N PHE A 92 -1.38 -4.94 23.59
CA PHE A 92 -2.12 -5.96 24.33
C PHE A 92 -1.23 -7.04 24.94
N CYS A 93 -0.32 -7.63 24.16
CA CYS A 93 0.49 -8.75 24.63
C CYS A 93 1.66 -8.33 25.53
N HIS A 94 2.09 -7.06 25.51
CA HIS A 94 3.25 -6.57 26.26
C HIS A 94 4.43 -7.57 26.25
N ASP A 95 5.02 -7.84 27.41
CA ASP A 95 6.22 -8.67 27.57
C ASP A 95 5.97 -10.17 27.31
N SER A 96 4.72 -10.61 27.12
CA SER A 96 4.41 -12.04 26.91
C SER A 96 4.96 -12.61 25.60
N ILE A 97 5.21 -11.74 24.61
CA ILE A 97 5.75 -12.10 23.30
C ILE A 97 7.12 -11.46 23.04
N GLU A 98 7.69 -10.72 23.99
CA GLU A 98 8.89 -9.90 23.79
C GLU A 98 10.10 -10.51 24.53
N ASN A 99 11.28 -10.49 23.91
CA ASN A 99 12.54 -10.73 24.60
C ASN A 99 13.59 -9.71 24.15
N ARG A 100 14.21 -9.02 25.11
CA ARG A 100 15.15 -7.92 24.84
C ARG A 100 16.58 -8.38 24.54
N HIS A 101 16.84 -9.68 24.59
CA HIS A 101 18.17 -10.24 24.40
C HIS A 101 18.13 -11.45 23.47
N MET A 102 18.77 -11.33 22.29
CA MET A 102 18.77 -12.39 21.28
C MET A 102 19.33 -13.72 21.81
N ASP A 103 20.41 -13.69 22.58
CA ASP A 103 21.04 -14.89 23.14
C ASP A 103 20.11 -15.58 24.16
N GLU A 104 19.39 -14.77 24.95
CA GLU A 104 18.44 -15.30 25.92
C GLU A 104 17.27 -15.97 25.19
N TRP A 105 16.69 -15.27 24.20
CA TRP A 105 15.61 -15.80 23.39
C TRP A 105 16.02 -17.11 22.69
N THR A 106 17.19 -17.12 22.06
CA THR A 106 17.72 -18.29 21.36
C THR A 106 17.89 -19.46 22.33
N ARG A 107 18.51 -19.22 23.50
CA ARG A 107 18.72 -20.26 24.50
C ARG A 107 17.42 -20.81 25.09
N ARG A 108 16.42 -19.95 25.30
CA ARG A 108 15.15 -20.32 25.97
C ARG A 108 14.12 -20.92 25.01
N TYR A 109 14.01 -20.39 23.81
CA TYR A 109 12.91 -20.71 22.88
C TYR A 109 13.39 -21.37 21.59
N ASN A 110 14.53 -20.95 21.04
CA ASN A 110 14.99 -21.41 19.71
C ASN A 110 16.27 -22.26 19.74
N ARG A 111 16.48 -23.04 20.81
CA ARG A 111 17.72 -23.81 21.01
C ARG A 111 17.98 -24.84 19.90
N HIS A 112 16.91 -25.38 19.32
CA HIS A 112 16.95 -26.41 18.30
C HIS A 112 16.61 -25.89 16.89
N GLY A 113 16.52 -24.56 16.70
CA GLY A 113 16.19 -23.97 15.40
C GLY A 113 14.75 -24.24 14.94
N GLU A 114 13.81 -24.38 15.88
CA GLU A 114 12.40 -24.67 15.59
C GLU A 114 11.65 -23.44 15.06
N TYR A 115 12.14 -22.24 15.37
CA TYR A 115 11.46 -21.01 14.98
C TYR A 115 11.87 -20.58 13.58
N THR A 116 10.89 -20.24 12.75
CA THR A 116 11.15 -19.44 11.55
C THR A 116 11.26 -17.98 11.95
N THR A 117 12.45 -17.43 11.76
CA THR A 117 12.78 -16.05 12.12
C THR A 117 12.89 -15.15 10.90
N PHE A 118 12.33 -13.95 11.00
CA PHE A 118 12.46 -12.92 9.97
C PHE A 118 12.66 -11.53 10.55
N THR A 119 13.00 -10.57 9.69
CA THR A 119 13.11 -9.16 10.07
C THR A 119 12.83 -8.27 8.87
N PHE A 120 12.48 -7.03 9.14
CA PHE A 120 12.28 -6.02 8.11
C PHE A 120 13.41 -5.02 8.13
N VAL A 121 13.89 -4.66 6.94
CA VAL A 121 14.82 -3.55 6.72
C VAL A 121 14.19 -2.52 5.80
N ARG A 122 14.42 -1.24 6.03
CA ARG A 122 13.93 -0.13 5.21
C ARG A 122 15.08 0.60 4.53
N GLU A 123 14.82 1.35 3.48
CA GLU A 123 15.80 2.29 2.93
C GLU A 123 16.32 3.22 4.07
N PRO A 124 17.65 3.33 4.29
CA PRO A 124 18.21 4.03 5.44
C PRO A 124 17.79 5.49 5.62
N ILE A 125 17.66 6.26 4.54
CA ILE A 125 17.24 7.67 4.59
C ILE A 125 15.74 7.76 4.93
N ASP A 126 14.90 6.94 4.30
CA ASP A 126 13.47 6.89 4.62
C ASP A 126 13.21 6.48 6.07
N ARG A 127 14.01 5.53 6.59
CA ARG A 127 13.93 5.13 8.01
C ARG A 127 14.33 6.28 8.92
N PHE A 128 15.42 6.98 8.61
CA PHE A 128 15.85 8.16 9.36
C PHE A 128 14.76 9.24 9.36
N LEU A 129 14.19 9.57 8.19
CA LEU A 129 13.12 10.57 8.08
C LEU A 129 11.88 10.14 8.87
N SER A 130 11.50 8.86 8.82
CA SER A 130 10.38 8.33 9.60
C SER A 130 10.64 8.40 11.10
N ALA A 131 11.88 8.20 11.56
CA ALA A 131 12.26 8.38 12.97
C ALA A 131 12.18 9.85 13.38
N PHE A 132 12.79 10.74 12.59
CA PHE A 132 12.86 12.17 12.89
C PHE A 132 11.49 12.83 12.88
N VAL A 133 10.68 12.59 11.84
CA VAL A 133 9.33 13.17 11.74
C VAL A 133 8.44 12.70 12.88
N ASP A 134 8.42 11.40 13.17
CA ASP A 134 7.59 10.88 14.25
C ASP A 134 8.02 11.43 15.61
N LYS A 135 9.32 11.34 15.95
CA LYS A 135 9.83 11.65 17.29
C LYS A 135 10.06 13.13 17.54
N CYS A 136 10.46 13.89 16.52
CA CYS A 136 10.89 15.27 16.67
C CYS A 136 9.92 16.30 16.09
N VAL A 137 8.99 15.89 15.23
CA VAL A 137 8.00 16.81 14.63
C VAL A 137 6.60 16.51 15.13
N VAL A 138 6.12 15.28 14.97
CA VAL A 138 4.74 14.90 15.33
C VAL A 138 4.57 14.81 16.85
N GLU A 139 5.34 13.94 17.51
CA GLU A 139 5.27 13.75 18.96
C GLU A 139 5.66 15.03 19.73
N HIS A 140 6.46 15.92 19.15
CA HIS A 140 6.79 17.21 19.77
C HIS A 140 5.62 18.22 19.71
N ARG A 141 4.76 18.14 18.69
CA ARG A 141 3.60 19.03 18.52
C ARG A 141 2.37 18.57 19.30
N GLU A 142 2.24 17.26 19.50
CA GLU A 142 1.18 16.64 20.30
C GLU A 142 1.55 16.69 21.79
N LYS A 143 1.03 17.69 22.53
CA LYS A 143 1.34 18.00 23.94
C LYS A 143 0.98 16.91 24.96
N GLU A 144 1.45 15.67 24.82
CA GLU A 144 1.39 14.68 25.89
C GLU A 144 2.72 14.65 26.66
N GLU A 145 2.70 15.25 27.87
CA GLU A 145 3.83 15.55 28.77
C GLU A 145 4.72 14.37 29.21
N ARG A 146 4.54 13.14 28.72
CA ARG A 146 5.17 11.97 29.34
C ARG A 146 6.44 11.44 28.68
N PHE A 147 6.71 11.70 27.40
CA PHE A 147 7.89 11.13 26.73
C PHE A 147 8.42 11.96 25.54
N HIS A 148 8.42 13.30 25.61
CA HIS A 148 9.08 14.09 24.57
C HIS A 148 10.58 13.79 24.56
N LEU A 149 11.05 13.14 23.49
CA LEU A 149 12.47 13.04 23.21
C LEU A 149 12.94 14.45 22.85
N ASP A 150 13.92 14.97 23.59
CA ASP A 150 14.51 16.31 23.37
C ASP A 150 15.13 16.48 21.96
N CYS A 151 15.17 15.42 21.14
CA CYS A 151 15.73 15.48 19.78
C CYS A 151 17.12 16.10 19.75
N TYR A 152 17.91 15.74 20.77
CA TYR A 152 19.25 16.24 21.06
C TYR A 152 19.32 17.75 21.32
N GLY A 153 18.21 18.41 21.65
CA GLY A 153 18.09 19.86 21.79
C GLY A 153 18.16 20.58 20.44
N CYS A 154 17.61 19.98 19.38
CA CYS A 154 17.53 20.55 18.04
C CYS A 154 16.09 20.86 17.59
N SER A 155 15.08 20.46 18.37
CA SER A 155 13.67 20.57 17.98
C SER A 155 13.43 19.98 16.58
N GLU A 156 12.85 20.74 15.64
CA GLU A 156 12.56 20.31 14.26
C GLU A 156 13.71 20.60 13.26
N ASP A 157 14.88 21.09 13.70
CA ASP A 157 16.04 21.32 12.83
C ASP A 157 16.77 20.02 12.51
N VAL A 158 16.51 19.48 11.31
CA VAL A 158 17.12 18.24 10.81
C VAL A 158 18.64 18.34 10.66
N ALA A 159 19.18 19.51 10.29
CA ALA A 159 20.62 19.68 10.11
C ALA A 159 21.33 19.63 11.46
N CYS A 160 20.83 20.38 12.45
CA CYS A 160 21.28 20.30 13.84
C CYS A 160 21.22 18.84 14.35
N PHE A 161 20.09 18.17 14.12
CA PHE A 161 19.87 16.81 14.55
C PHE A 161 20.91 15.85 13.97
N ILE A 162 21.18 15.91 12.65
CA ILE A 162 22.17 15.06 11.98
C ILE A 162 23.58 15.29 12.54
N TYR A 163 23.96 16.54 12.80
CA TYR A 163 25.28 16.85 13.37
C TYR A 163 25.44 16.27 14.78
N LYS A 164 24.44 16.45 15.66
CA LYS A 164 24.48 15.88 17.01
C LYS A 164 24.36 14.35 17.00
N MET A 165 23.54 13.79 16.12
CA MET A 165 23.41 12.35 15.90
C MET A 165 24.77 11.74 15.53
N LYS A 166 25.48 12.33 14.56
CA LYS A 166 26.81 11.89 14.15
C LYS A 166 27.78 11.84 15.35
N ASP A 167 27.89 12.94 16.09
CA ASP A 167 28.78 13.03 17.27
C ASP A 167 28.45 11.97 18.33
N ARG A 168 27.16 11.81 18.66
CA ARG A 168 26.68 10.83 19.66
C ARG A 168 26.96 9.39 19.23
N ILE A 169 26.67 9.04 17.98
CA ILE A 169 26.90 7.67 17.48
C ILE A 169 28.39 7.36 17.43
N TRP A 170 29.25 8.30 17.03
CA TRP A 170 30.70 8.10 17.07
C TRP A 170 31.23 7.92 18.49
N LYS A 171 30.75 8.72 19.46
CA LYS A 171 31.10 8.51 20.87
C LYS A 171 30.66 7.14 21.39
N TYR A 172 29.53 6.61 20.92
CA TYR A 172 29.12 5.24 21.24
C TYR A 172 30.08 4.20 20.66
N VAL A 173 30.48 4.35 19.39
CA VAL A 173 31.49 3.49 18.74
C VAL A 173 32.80 3.47 19.53
N GLU A 174 33.20 4.62 20.08
CA GLU A 174 34.40 4.77 20.91
C GLU A 174 34.25 4.28 22.36
N GLY A 175 33.06 3.80 22.76
CA GLY A 175 32.77 3.37 24.14
C GLY A 175 32.65 4.52 25.14
N LYS A 176 32.48 5.76 24.66
CA LYS A 176 32.39 6.99 25.47
C LYS A 176 30.95 7.47 25.72
N HIS A 177 29.96 6.77 25.18
CA HIS A 177 28.56 7.17 25.26
C HIS A 177 27.66 5.93 25.28
N SER A 178 26.50 6.03 25.94
CA SER A 178 25.44 5.00 25.94
C SER A 178 24.27 5.46 25.06
N LEU A 179 23.66 4.53 24.33
CA LEU A 179 22.53 4.88 23.46
C LEU A 179 21.30 5.31 24.27
N SER A 180 20.68 6.41 23.86
CA SER A 180 19.37 6.84 24.32
C SER A 180 18.23 6.20 23.51
N VAL A 181 17.00 6.36 23.98
CA VAL A 181 15.80 5.94 23.22
C VAL A 181 15.77 6.58 21.84
N MET A 182 16.16 7.85 21.69
CA MET A 182 16.24 8.49 20.37
C MET A 182 17.32 7.84 19.50
N ASP A 183 18.50 7.55 20.07
CA ASP A 183 19.60 6.93 19.34
C ASP A 183 19.17 5.58 18.73
N ILE A 184 18.43 4.76 19.48
CA ILE A 184 17.92 3.45 19.02
C ILE A 184 17.05 3.55 17.75
N HIS A 185 16.35 4.67 17.55
CA HIS A 185 15.50 4.88 16.37
C HIS A 185 16.29 5.25 15.11
N VAL A 186 17.51 5.77 15.25
CA VAL A 186 18.30 6.34 14.13
C VAL A 186 19.63 5.63 13.87
N ILE A 187 20.12 4.80 14.79
CA ILE A 187 21.32 3.96 14.57
C ILE A 187 21.15 2.99 13.39
N PRO A 188 22.25 2.53 12.76
CA PRO A 188 22.19 1.57 11.66
C PRO A 188 21.34 0.33 11.96
N GLN A 189 20.58 -0.13 10.97
CA GLN A 189 19.69 -1.28 11.12
C GLN A 189 20.45 -2.58 11.47
N THR A 190 21.67 -2.71 10.95
CA THR A 190 22.55 -3.86 11.23
C THR A 190 23.02 -3.94 12.68
N TRP A 191 22.80 -2.91 13.48
CA TRP A 191 23.18 -2.91 14.89
C TRP A 191 22.15 -3.59 15.80
N HIS A 192 20.93 -3.77 15.29
CA HIS A 192 19.85 -4.41 16.03
C HIS A 192 19.99 -5.93 16.04
N CYS A 193 19.33 -6.54 17.03
CA CYS A 193 19.12 -8.00 17.12
C CYS A 193 20.37 -8.86 17.05
N LYS A 194 21.54 -8.30 17.42
CA LYS A 194 22.83 -8.99 17.32
C LYS A 194 23.03 -9.61 15.93
N MET A 195 22.64 -8.90 14.86
CA MET A 195 22.77 -9.37 13.48
C MET A 195 24.18 -9.85 13.14
N LYS A 196 25.22 -9.30 13.80
CA LYS A 196 26.59 -9.84 13.72
C LYS A 196 26.68 -11.36 13.84
N TYR A 197 25.87 -11.96 14.70
CA TYR A 197 25.89 -13.39 15.01
C TYR A 197 24.69 -14.13 14.40
N TYR A 198 23.53 -13.48 14.31
CA TYR A 198 22.26 -14.13 13.97
C TYR A 198 21.70 -13.74 12.59
N MET A 199 22.38 -12.90 11.79
CA MET A 199 21.84 -12.43 10.50
C MET A 199 21.46 -13.58 9.57
N HIS A 200 22.22 -14.67 9.57
CA HIS A 200 21.93 -15.85 8.74
C HIS A 200 20.69 -16.63 9.18
N ASP A 201 20.21 -16.42 10.41
CA ASP A 201 19.01 -17.07 10.93
C ASP A 201 17.74 -16.30 10.55
N PHE A 202 17.86 -15.06 10.04
CA PHE A 202 16.71 -14.25 9.64
C PHE A 202 16.46 -14.32 8.14
N THR A 203 15.20 -14.55 7.76
CA THR A 203 14.68 -14.11 6.46
C THR A 203 14.56 -12.58 6.49
N ILE A 204 15.20 -11.88 5.55
CA ILE A 204 15.24 -10.41 5.54
C ILE A 204 14.28 -9.88 4.48
N PHE A 205 13.23 -9.20 4.93
CA PHE A 205 12.28 -8.49 4.08
C PHE A 205 12.67 -7.04 3.90
N ARG A 206 12.55 -6.52 2.67
CA ARG A 206 12.68 -5.08 2.43
C ARG A 206 11.31 -4.44 2.61
N TYR A 207 11.19 -3.59 3.63
CA TYR A 207 10.05 -2.72 3.80
C TYR A 207 10.02 -1.70 2.67
N VAL A 208 8.92 -1.73 1.95
CA VAL A 208 8.65 -0.92 0.77
C VAL A 208 7.28 -0.26 0.96
N SER A 209 7.09 0.90 0.34
CA SER A 209 5.83 1.62 0.42
C SER A 209 4.66 0.73 0.01
N THR A 210 3.50 0.87 0.67
CA THR A 210 2.28 0.11 0.35
C THR A 210 1.80 0.33 -1.10
N SER A 211 2.29 1.37 -1.76
CA SER A 211 2.06 1.68 -3.17
C SER A 211 3.01 0.98 -4.16
N SER A 212 4.03 0.26 -3.70
CA SER A 212 5.01 -0.42 -4.56
C SER A 212 4.59 -1.85 -4.92
N ASP A 213 4.97 -2.33 -6.11
CA ASP A 213 4.77 -3.73 -6.49
C ASP A 213 5.56 -4.70 -5.58
N ASP A 214 6.69 -4.23 -5.04
CA ASP A 214 7.48 -4.97 -4.05
C ASP A 214 6.70 -5.26 -2.75
N TYR A 215 5.66 -4.46 -2.43
CA TYR A 215 4.82 -4.70 -1.25
C TYR A 215 3.95 -5.96 -1.42
N LYS A 216 3.60 -6.33 -2.66
CA LYS A 216 2.87 -7.57 -2.95
C LYS A 216 3.75 -8.79 -2.77
N VAL A 217 4.98 -8.72 -3.29
CA VAL A 217 6.02 -9.76 -3.07
C VAL A 217 6.22 -9.99 -1.58
N TYR A 218 6.30 -8.92 -0.78
CA TYR A 218 6.35 -9.02 0.68
C TYR A 218 5.17 -9.81 1.28
N LEU A 219 3.92 -9.48 0.91
CA LEU A 219 2.74 -10.16 1.46
C LEU A 219 2.72 -11.64 1.08
N THR A 220 3.18 -11.97 -0.13
CA THR A 220 3.29 -13.34 -0.62
C THR A 220 4.35 -14.12 0.17
N GLU A 221 5.56 -13.58 0.33
CA GLU A 221 6.61 -14.26 1.11
C GLU A 221 6.24 -14.42 2.59
N LEU A 222 5.56 -13.42 3.20
CA LEU A 222 5.04 -13.56 4.56
C LEU A 222 3.95 -14.63 4.64
N THR A 223 3.05 -14.69 3.64
CA THR A 223 2.02 -15.74 3.55
C THR A 223 2.65 -17.12 3.52
N ASP A 224 3.70 -17.30 2.71
CA ASP A 224 4.43 -18.57 2.61
C ASP A 224 5.05 -18.98 3.96
N ILE A 225 5.63 -18.04 4.70
CA ILE A 225 6.14 -18.31 6.06
C ILE A 225 5.01 -18.78 6.99
N LEU A 226 3.87 -18.08 6.99
CA LEU A 226 2.74 -18.43 7.85
C LEU A 226 2.15 -19.81 7.48
N MET A 227 2.00 -20.09 6.19
CA MET A 227 1.52 -21.39 5.70
C MET A 227 2.48 -22.52 6.08
N LYS A 228 3.79 -22.33 5.90
CA LYS A 228 4.82 -23.31 6.25
C LYS A 228 4.83 -23.62 7.75
N GLN A 229 4.41 -22.66 8.58
CA GLN A 229 4.27 -22.81 10.04
C GLN A 229 2.89 -23.28 10.48
N ASN A 230 2.07 -23.78 9.54
CA ASN A 230 0.74 -24.32 9.78
C ASN A 230 -0.22 -23.33 10.47
N VAL A 231 -0.07 -22.03 10.17
CA VAL A 231 -1.03 -21.02 10.61
C VAL A 231 -2.35 -21.25 9.86
N PRO A 232 -3.51 -21.32 10.54
CA PRO A 232 -4.81 -21.51 9.90
C PRO A 232 -5.13 -20.42 8.86
N GLN A 233 -5.77 -20.81 7.76
CA GLN A 233 -6.03 -19.93 6.63
C GLN A 233 -6.84 -18.67 6.99
N ASP A 234 -7.78 -18.78 7.94
CA ASP A 234 -8.56 -17.66 8.47
C ASP A 234 -7.68 -16.67 9.25
N GLN A 235 -6.70 -17.16 10.01
CA GLN A 235 -5.73 -16.32 10.72
C GLN A 235 -4.76 -15.64 9.77
N ILE A 236 -4.29 -16.36 8.74
CA ILE A 236 -3.49 -15.77 7.65
C ILE A 236 -4.28 -14.65 7.00
N TYR A 237 -5.55 -14.90 6.63
CA TYR A 237 -6.42 -13.90 6.04
C TYR A 237 -6.61 -12.68 6.96
N TYR A 238 -6.82 -12.89 8.26
CA TYR A 238 -6.93 -11.79 9.23
C TYR A 238 -5.63 -10.96 9.28
N VAL A 239 -4.47 -11.60 9.35
CA VAL A 239 -3.17 -10.92 9.32
C VAL A 239 -3.04 -10.08 8.05
N MET A 240 -3.24 -10.69 6.89
CA MET A 240 -3.10 -10.04 5.59
C MET A 240 -4.07 -8.87 5.38
N SER A 241 -5.32 -9.02 5.81
CA SER A 241 -6.31 -7.93 5.80
C SER A 241 -5.93 -6.80 6.75
N GLY A 242 -5.40 -7.11 7.94
CA GLY A 242 -4.87 -6.12 8.88
C GLY A 242 -3.67 -5.35 8.34
N LEU A 243 -2.82 -5.98 7.53
CA LEU A 243 -1.65 -5.34 6.90
C LEU A 243 -2.04 -4.37 5.77
N THR A 244 -3.14 -4.64 5.08
CA THR A 244 -3.59 -3.87 3.90
C THR A 244 -4.71 -2.88 4.19
N GLY A 245 -5.47 -3.11 5.27
CA GLY A 245 -6.74 -2.45 5.57
C GLY A 245 -6.66 -1.26 6.54
N GLY A 246 -5.52 -0.98 7.16
CA GLY A 246 -5.42 0.18 8.05
C GLY A 246 -3.99 0.63 8.33
N HIS A 247 -3.80 1.94 8.28
CA HIS A 247 -2.57 2.60 8.68
C HIS A 247 -2.48 2.60 10.22
N SER A 248 -1.33 2.23 10.78
CA SER A 248 -1.06 2.48 12.19
C SER A 248 -1.08 4.00 12.47
N PRO A 249 -1.41 4.46 13.69
CA PRO A 249 -1.43 5.89 14.04
C PRO A 249 -0.12 6.65 13.72
N HIS A 250 1.00 5.92 13.61
CA HIS A 250 2.34 6.45 13.31
C HIS A 250 2.79 6.25 11.84
N SER A 251 1.89 5.81 10.94
CA SER A 251 2.21 5.54 9.54
C SER A 251 2.09 6.81 8.70
N THR A 252 3.19 7.27 8.12
CA THR A 252 3.22 8.41 7.18
C THR A 252 2.96 8.00 5.72
N SER A 253 2.83 6.70 5.43
CA SER A 253 2.50 6.22 4.08
C SER A 253 1.00 6.21 3.87
N ASN A 254 0.51 7.03 2.94
CA ASN A 254 -0.88 7.12 2.54
C ASN A 254 -1.08 6.29 1.27
N SER A 255 -1.71 5.11 1.37
CA SER A 255 -2.43 4.48 0.25
C SER A 255 -3.08 3.15 0.67
N SER A 256 -4.36 3.06 0.36
CA SER A 256 -5.21 1.87 0.30
C SER A 256 -4.62 0.78 -0.60
N VAL A 257 -4.45 -0.43 -0.07
CA VAL A 257 -3.99 -1.59 -0.86
C VAL A 257 -5.17 -2.49 -1.22
N ARG A 258 -5.26 -2.81 -2.52
CA ARG A 258 -6.11 -3.88 -3.06
C ARG A 258 -5.34 -5.20 -2.99
N PHE A 259 -5.83 -6.14 -2.18
CA PHE A 259 -5.48 -7.56 -2.29
C PHE A 259 -5.94 -8.11 -3.66
N CYS A 260 -5.23 -9.10 -4.20
CA CYS A 260 -5.55 -9.91 -5.40
C CYS A 260 -4.85 -9.60 -6.75
N ASN A 261 -3.72 -8.88 -6.83
CA ASN A 261 -3.07 -8.69 -8.15
C ASN A 261 -2.09 -9.80 -8.58
N GLU A 262 -1.79 -10.79 -7.73
CA GLU A 262 -0.90 -11.92 -8.08
C GLU A 262 -1.67 -13.19 -8.49
N SER A 263 -2.97 -13.27 -8.19
CA SER A 263 -3.87 -14.33 -8.69
C SER A 263 -4.78 -13.85 -9.84
N ILE A 264 -4.69 -12.57 -10.21
CA ILE A 264 -5.41 -11.97 -11.33
C ILE A 264 -4.37 -11.56 -12.37
N GLU A 265 -4.23 -12.37 -13.41
CA GLU A 265 -3.36 -12.06 -14.54
C GLU A 265 -4.01 -10.95 -15.39
N GLN A 266 -3.19 -9.97 -15.80
CA GLN A 266 -3.63 -8.92 -16.71
C GLN A 266 -3.17 -9.25 -18.13
N TRP A 267 -4.13 -9.38 -19.03
CA TRP A 267 -3.88 -9.74 -20.41
C TRP A 267 -4.53 -8.74 -21.36
N ARG A 268 -3.95 -8.61 -22.56
CA ARG A 268 -4.71 -8.01 -23.66
C ARG A 268 -5.83 -8.98 -24.03
N ILE A 269 -7.02 -8.46 -24.29
CA ILE A 269 -8.21 -9.31 -24.52
C ILE A 269 -8.02 -10.28 -25.71
N ASP A 270 -7.25 -9.91 -26.71
CA ASP A 270 -6.86 -10.79 -27.83
C ASP A 270 -5.99 -11.96 -27.37
N GLU A 271 -4.91 -11.66 -26.65
CA GLU A 271 -4.00 -12.68 -26.09
C GLU A 271 -4.76 -13.61 -25.13
N TRP A 272 -5.61 -13.03 -24.29
CA TRP A 272 -6.42 -13.79 -23.33
C TRP A 272 -7.45 -14.69 -24.02
N THR A 273 -8.14 -14.17 -25.03
CA THR A 273 -9.15 -14.94 -25.77
C THR A 273 -8.49 -16.13 -26.45
N GLU A 274 -7.32 -15.90 -27.06
CA GLU A 274 -6.56 -16.95 -27.74
C GLU A 274 -5.97 -17.97 -26.78
N GLN A 275 -5.45 -17.56 -25.62
CA GLN A 275 -4.73 -18.46 -24.72
C GLN A 275 -5.62 -19.13 -23.67
N HIS A 276 -6.71 -18.47 -23.26
CA HIS A 276 -7.49 -18.89 -22.10
C HIS A 276 -8.98 -19.11 -22.40
N ASN A 277 -9.58 -18.47 -23.40
CA ASN A 277 -11.03 -18.54 -23.66
C ASN A 277 -11.40 -19.16 -25.02
N GLN A 278 -10.59 -20.08 -25.54
CA GLN A 278 -10.85 -20.74 -26.84
C GLN A 278 -12.20 -21.47 -26.93
N GLN A 279 -12.68 -21.98 -25.79
CA GLN A 279 -13.92 -22.77 -25.70
C GLN A 279 -15.13 -21.92 -25.27
N GLY A 280 -14.96 -20.60 -25.08
CA GLY A 280 -16.06 -19.71 -24.68
C GLY A 280 -16.58 -19.98 -23.26
N GLU A 281 -15.75 -20.53 -22.37
CA GLU A 281 -16.18 -20.91 -21.03
C GLU A 281 -16.29 -19.74 -20.06
N TYR A 282 -15.75 -18.57 -20.41
CA TYR A 282 -15.72 -17.41 -19.54
C TYR A 282 -16.92 -16.50 -19.76
N THR A 283 -17.44 -15.93 -18.69
CA THR A 283 -18.42 -14.86 -18.75
C THR A 283 -17.71 -13.52 -18.59
N LEU A 284 -17.70 -12.71 -19.65
CA LEU A 284 -17.12 -11.37 -19.62
C LEU A 284 -18.18 -10.37 -19.21
N PHE A 285 -17.83 -9.45 -18.31
CA PHE A 285 -18.69 -8.32 -17.99
C PHE A 285 -17.86 -7.06 -17.74
N THR A 286 -18.48 -5.90 -17.92
CA THR A 286 -17.83 -4.60 -17.78
C THR A 286 -18.78 -3.59 -17.16
N PHE A 287 -18.20 -2.54 -16.57
CA PHE A 287 -18.94 -1.46 -15.94
C PHE A 287 -18.82 -0.17 -16.75
N VAL A 288 -19.95 0.38 -17.13
CA VAL A 288 -20.04 1.65 -17.86
C VAL A 288 -20.73 2.69 -16.99
N ARG A 289 -20.34 3.95 -17.13
CA ARG A 289 -20.84 5.05 -16.32
C ARG A 289 -21.17 6.22 -17.23
N GLU A 290 -22.16 7.01 -16.85
CA GLU A 290 -22.53 8.22 -17.60
C GLU A 290 -21.28 9.09 -17.86
N PRO A 291 -21.00 9.47 -19.13
CA PRO A 291 -19.70 10.02 -19.51
C PRO A 291 -19.27 11.28 -18.76
N ILE A 292 -20.18 12.24 -18.54
CA ILE A 292 -19.85 13.49 -17.82
C ILE A 292 -19.53 13.18 -16.36
N ASN A 293 -20.31 12.32 -15.72
CA ASN A 293 -20.08 11.90 -14.34
C ASN A 293 -18.78 11.11 -14.18
N ARG A 294 -18.38 10.32 -15.17
CA ARG A 294 -17.09 9.62 -15.19
C ARG A 294 -15.94 10.61 -15.32
N PHE A 295 -16.01 11.54 -16.29
CA PHE A 295 -15.03 12.60 -16.46
C PHE A 295 -14.84 13.41 -15.17
N LEU A 296 -15.92 13.93 -14.59
CA LEU A 296 -15.90 14.69 -13.34
C LEU A 296 -15.30 13.86 -12.19
N SER A 297 -15.59 12.56 -12.14
CA SER A 297 -15.02 11.68 -11.12
C SER A 297 -13.51 11.57 -11.24
N ALA A 298 -13.00 11.41 -12.45
CA ALA A 298 -11.58 11.29 -12.74
C ALA A 298 -10.85 12.61 -12.50
N PHE A 299 -11.38 13.72 -13.03
CA PHE A 299 -10.81 15.06 -12.85
C PHE A 299 -10.75 15.45 -11.37
N VAL A 300 -11.87 15.36 -10.63
CA VAL A 300 -11.89 15.73 -9.21
C VAL A 300 -10.98 14.83 -8.38
N ASN A 301 -10.99 13.52 -8.63
CA ASN A 301 -10.12 12.61 -7.87
C ASN A 301 -8.63 12.89 -8.15
N LYS A 302 -8.23 12.99 -9.42
CA LYS A 302 -6.81 13.06 -9.79
C LYS A 302 -6.22 14.47 -9.73
N CYS A 303 -6.98 15.49 -10.12
CA CYS A 303 -6.49 16.86 -10.27
C CYS A 303 -6.79 17.76 -9.06
N VAL A 304 -7.88 17.49 -8.33
CA VAL A 304 -8.32 18.33 -7.22
C VAL A 304 -7.95 17.71 -5.87
N VAL A 305 -8.28 16.42 -5.67
CA VAL A 305 -8.11 15.75 -4.39
C VAL A 305 -6.71 15.16 -4.22
N GLU A 306 -6.27 14.30 -5.14
CA GLU A 306 -5.00 13.60 -5.00
C GLU A 306 -3.80 14.49 -5.39
N LYS A 307 -3.94 15.31 -6.45
CA LYS A 307 -2.87 16.16 -7.00
C LYS A 307 -1.58 15.40 -7.32
N ILE A 308 -1.70 14.10 -7.62
CA ILE A 308 -0.58 13.19 -7.89
C ILE A 308 -0.18 13.20 -9.38
N LEU A 309 -1.15 13.45 -10.27
CA LEU A 309 -0.93 13.42 -11.71
C LEU A 309 -0.77 14.83 -12.28
N ASP A 310 0.07 14.93 -13.32
CA ASP A 310 0.12 16.12 -14.17
C ASP A 310 -1.22 16.24 -14.92
N CYS A 311 -2.03 17.20 -14.48
CA CYS A 311 -3.32 17.54 -15.06
C CYS A 311 -3.16 18.52 -16.23
N TYR A 312 -2.27 18.17 -17.15
CA TYR A 312 -1.92 18.91 -18.34
C TYR A 312 -1.46 20.35 -18.02
N ASP A 313 -0.73 20.57 -16.94
CA ASP A 313 -0.38 21.90 -16.42
C ASP A 313 -1.58 22.84 -16.15
N CYS A 314 -2.81 22.32 -16.07
CA CYS A 314 -4.01 23.12 -15.80
C CYS A 314 -4.33 23.20 -14.30
N GLY A 315 -3.67 22.39 -13.46
CA GLY A 315 -3.99 22.28 -12.04
C GLY A 315 -5.45 21.91 -11.82
N GLU A 316 -6.20 22.79 -11.16
CA GLU A 316 -7.63 22.63 -10.85
C GLU A 316 -8.56 23.30 -11.88
N ASP A 317 -8.03 23.92 -12.94
CA ASP A 317 -8.83 24.56 -13.98
C ASP A 317 -9.45 23.52 -14.94
N VAL A 318 -10.74 23.24 -14.74
CA VAL A 318 -11.50 22.27 -15.54
C VAL A 318 -11.68 22.72 -17.00
N GLU A 319 -11.75 24.02 -17.26
CA GLU A 319 -11.89 24.56 -18.62
C GLU A 319 -10.59 24.34 -19.40
N CYS A 320 -9.46 24.76 -18.83
CA CYS A 320 -8.13 24.49 -19.39
C CYS A 320 -7.96 22.99 -19.66
N PHE A 321 -8.34 22.15 -18.69
CA PHE A 321 -8.19 20.70 -18.79
C PHE A 321 -8.99 20.13 -19.96
N ILE A 322 -10.24 20.56 -20.15
CA ILE A 322 -11.11 20.09 -21.25
C ILE A 322 -10.52 20.45 -22.61
N TYR A 323 -10.02 21.68 -22.77
CA TYR A 323 -9.40 22.10 -24.02
C TYR A 323 -8.14 21.30 -24.35
N LYS A 324 -7.25 21.10 -23.36
CA LYS A 324 -6.05 20.27 -23.55
C LYS A 324 -6.40 18.80 -23.76
N LEU A 325 -7.40 18.26 -23.07
CA LEU A 325 -7.90 16.91 -23.30
C LEU A 325 -8.31 16.73 -24.76
N ARG A 326 -9.11 17.66 -25.30
CA ARG A 326 -9.55 17.62 -26.70
C ARG A 326 -8.37 17.59 -27.67
N ASP A 327 -7.42 18.51 -27.51
CA ASP A 327 -6.23 18.57 -28.36
C ASP A 327 -5.39 17.28 -28.29
N ARG A 328 -5.19 16.74 -27.09
CA ARG A 328 -4.45 15.49 -26.87
C ARG A 328 -5.13 14.29 -27.52
N MET A 329 -6.47 14.20 -27.46
CA MET A 329 -7.21 13.10 -28.08
C MET A 329 -7.10 13.14 -29.61
N TRP A 330 -7.16 14.33 -30.22
CA TRP A 330 -6.95 14.46 -31.66
C TRP A 330 -5.52 14.13 -32.08
N LYS A 331 -4.52 14.63 -31.34
CA LYS A 331 -3.11 14.27 -31.59
C LYS A 331 -2.86 12.77 -31.45
N TYR A 332 -3.53 12.09 -30.51
CA TYR A 332 -3.44 10.63 -30.37
C TYR A 332 -3.98 9.92 -31.60
N LEU A 333 -5.13 10.34 -32.12
CA LEU A 333 -5.72 9.79 -33.35
C LEU A 333 -4.85 10.04 -34.58
N GLU A 334 -4.08 11.13 -34.60
CA GLU A 334 -3.10 11.44 -35.64
C GLU A 334 -1.75 10.71 -35.46
N GLY A 335 -1.59 9.91 -34.40
CA GLY A 335 -0.32 9.24 -34.07
C GLY A 335 0.79 10.18 -33.57
N LYS A 336 0.44 11.41 -33.20
CA LYS A 336 1.36 12.47 -32.71
C LYS A 336 1.46 12.54 -31.19
N HIS A 337 0.69 11.71 -30.48
CA HIS A 337 0.65 11.70 -29.02
C HIS A 337 0.48 10.27 -28.51
N THR A 338 1.04 9.97 -27.34
CA THR A 338 0.86 8.69 -26.64
C THR A 338 0.09 8.91 -25.35
N LEU A 339 -0.89 8.05 -25.05
CA LEU A 339 -1.72 8.21 -23.87
C LEU A 339 -0.93 8.12 -22.56
N SER A 340 -0.96 9.21 -21.78
CA SER A 340 -0.44 9.28 -20.42
C SER A 340 -1.33 8.55 -19.41
N VAL A 341 -0.85 8.43 -18.17
CA VAL A 341 -1.67 7.89 -17.07
C VAL A 341 -2.94 8.71 -16.88
N MET A 342 -2.84 10.05 -16.96
CA MET A 342 -4.02 10.92 -16.87
C MET A 342 -4.97 10.71 -18.04
N ASP A 343 -4.45 10.60 -19.27
CA ASP A 343 -5.29 10.34 -20.46
C ASP A 343 -6.11 9.05 -20.25
N ARG A 344 -5.50 7.97 -19.75
CA ARG A 344 -6.19 6.68 -19.50
C ARG A 344 -7.34 6.78 -18.51
N HIS A 345 -7.36 7.78 -17.63
CA HIS A 345 -8.47 8.02 -16.70
C HIS A 345 -9.66 8.74 -17.34
N VAL A 346 -9.42 9.48 -18.43
CA VAL A 346 -10.42 10.35 -19.07
C VAL A 346 -10.67 10.05 -20.55
N ILE A 347 -10.02 9.05 -21.16
CA ILE A 347 -10.38 8.62 -22.53
C ILE A 347 -11.77 7.99 -22.57
N PRO A 348 -12.45 7.95 -23.73
CA PRO A 348 -13.75 7.30 -23.88
C PRO A 348 -13.74 5.84 -23.40
N GLN A 349 -14.83 5.42 -22.75
CA GLN A 349 -14.98 4.05 -22.26
C GLN A 349 -14.92 3.03 -23.40
N THR A 350 -15.50 3.37 -24.55
CA THR A 350 -15.46 2.60 -25.79
C THR A 350 -14.04 2.35 -26.34
N TRP A 351 -13.02 3.07 -25.87
CA TRP A 351 -11.62 2.86 -26.28
C TRP A 351 -10.91 1.81 -25.43
N HIS A 352 -11.48 1.40 -24.30
CA HIS A 352 -10.92 0.33 -23.47
C HIS A 352 -11.29 -1.05 -23.98
N CYS A 353 -10.54 -2.07 -23.51
CA CYS A 353 -10.82 -3.50 -23.70
C CYS A 353 -11.06 -3.92 -25.16
N LYS A 354 -10.52 -3.17 -26.14
CA LYS A 354 -10.80 -3.36 -27.57
C LYS A 354 -12.31 -3.52 -27.85
N MET A 355 -13.15 -2.75 -27.17
CA MET A 355 -14.62 -2.86 -27.26
C MET A 355 -15.14 -2.80 -28.69
N ARG A 356 -14.47 -2.07 -29.59
CA ARG A 356 -14.77 -2.10 -31.03
C ARG A 356 -14.94 -3.52 -31.60
N TYR A 357 -14.18 -4.49 -31.11
CA TYR A 357 -14.21 -5.88 -31.59
C TYR A 357 -14.96 -6.82 -30.65
N TYR A 358 -14.94 -6.56 -29.34
CA TYR A 358 -15.42 -7.50 -28.32
C TYR A 358 -16.69 -7.03 -27.59
N LEU A 359 -17.29 -5.90 -27.96
CA LEU A 359 -18.42 -5.32 -27.21
C LEU A 359 -19.56 -6.33 -26.95
N ASN A 360 -19.89 -7.14 -27.95
CA ASN A 360 -20.98 -8.12 -27.87
C ASN A 360 -20.68 -9.32 -26.96
N GLU A 361 -19.41 -9.51 -26.57
CA GLU A 361 -19.00 -10.57 -25.65
C GLU A 361 -19.19 -10.16 -24.18
N PHE A 362 -19.34 -8.86 -23.91
CA PHE A 362 -19.49 -8.34 -22.55
C PHE A 362 -20.95 -8.21 -22.13
N THR A 363 -21.27 -8.71 -20.94
CA THR A 363 -22.42 -8.20 -20.19
C THR A 363 -22.10 -6.80 -19.66
N ILE A 364 -22.94 -5.82 -20.00
CA ILE A 364 -22.70 -4.41 -19.67
C ILE A 364 -23.52 -4.00 -18.45
N PHE A 365 -22.85 -3.68 -17.35
CA PHE A 365 -23.46 -3.11 -16.16
C PHE A 365 -23.37 -1.59 -16.16
N ARG A 366 -24.52 -0.91 -16.09
CA ARG A 366 -24.56 0.55 -15.95
C ARG A 366 -24.41 0.92 -14.47
N TYR A 367 -23.33 1.61 -14.14
CA TYR A 367 -23.10 2.12 -12.80
C TYR A 367 -24.03 3.30 -12.52
N VAL A 368 -24.95 3.08 -11.58
CA VAL A 368 -25.99 4.02 -11.15
C VAL A 368 -25.82 4.36 -9.66
N SER A 369 -26.50 5.41 -9.20
CA SER A 369 -26.49 5.79 -7.78
C SER A 369 -26.93 4.61 -6.91
N THR A 370 -26.27 4.41 -5.76
CA THR A 370 -26.60 3.34 -4.80
C THR A 370 -28.02 3.42 -4.24
N SER A 371 -28.68 4.58 -4.39
CA SER A 371 -30.08 4.82 -4.00
C SER A 371 -31.11 4.46 -5.08
N SER A 372 -30.67 4.09 -6.29
CA SER A 372 -31.55 3.84 -7.45
C SER A 372 -32.09 2.41 -7.48
N THR A 373 -33.25 2.19 -8.10
CA THR A 373 -33.82 0.85 -8.31
C THR A 373 -32.93 0.02 -9.24
N GLU A 374 -32.31 0.68 -10.19
CA GLU A 374 -31.34 0.16 -11.15
C GLU A 374 -30.10 -0.43 -10.44
N TYR A 375 -29.71 0.11 -9.28
CA TYR A 375 -28.62 -0.44 -8.48
C TYR A 375 -28.98 -1.81 -7.89
N LYS A 376 -30.24 -2.00 -7.48
CA LYS A 376 -30.72 -3.28 -6.98
C LYS A 376 -30.79 -4.32 -8.09
N ILE A 377 -31.28 -3.93 -9.27
CA ILE A 377 -31.29 -4.78 -10.47
C ILE A 377 -29.86 -5.22 -10.81
N TYR A 378 -28.91 -4.30 -10.80
CA TYR A 378 -27.49 -4.59 -10.98
C TYR A 378 -26.97 -5.66 -10.01
N LEU A 379 -27.24 -5.52 -8.70
CA LEU A 379 -26.78 -6.50 -7.71
C LEU A 379 -27.39 -7.89 -7.94
N THR A 380 -28.67 -7.93 -8.35
CA THR A 380 -29.34 -9.19 -8.72
C THR A 380 -28.68 -9.82 -9.94
N GLU A 381 -28.50 -9.08 -11.03
CA GLU A 381 -27.89 -9.60 -12.25
C GLU A 381 -26.45 -10.09 -12.04
N LEU A 382 -25.64 -9.35 -11.26
CA LEU A 382 -24.29 -9.78 -10.92
C LEU A 382 -24.32 -11.04 -10.04
N THR A 383 -25.26 -11.13 -9.09
CA THR A 383 -25.46 -12.34 -8.27
C THR A 383 -25.79 -13.55 -9.15
N ASP A 384 -26.69 -13.38 -10.11
CA ASP A 384 -27.11 -14.44 -11.03
C ASP A 384 -25.95 -14.94 -11.90
N ILE A 385 -25.09 -14.03 -12.38
CA ILE A 385 -23.88 -14.40 -13.13
C ILE A 385 -22.94 -15.25 -12.26
N LEU A 386 -22.68 -14.82 -11.03
CA LEU A 386 -21.78 -15.54 -10.12
C LEU A 386 -22.34 -16.92 -9.75
N MET A 387 -23.65 -17.01 -9.47
CA MET A 387 -24.33 -18.28 -9.21
C MET A 387 -24.26 -19.22 -10.42
N LYS A 388 -24.51 -18.72 -11.63
CA LYS A 388 -24.44 -19.50 -12.87
C LYS A 388 -23.03 -20.04 -13.14
N ARG A 389 -22.00 -19.39 -12.60
CA ARG A 389 -20.59 -19.82 -12.66
C ARG A 389 -20.16 -20.65 -11.46
N ASN A 390 -21.11 -21.13 -10.65
CA ASN A 390 -20.86 -21.96 -9.46
C ASN A 390 -19.93 -21.32 -8.44
N VAL A 391 -19.93 -19.98 -8.33
CA VAL A 391 -19.19 -19.28 -7.28
C VAL A 391 -19.82 -19.63 -5.91
N PRO A 392 -19.03 -20.03 -4.90
CA PRO A 392 -19.55 -20.38 -3.58
C PRO A 392 -20.42 -19.27 -2.95
N GLN A 393 -21.51 -19.66 -2.31
CA GLN A 393 -22.52 -18.72 -1.80
C GLN A 393 -21.97 -17.75 -0.76
N ASP A 394 -21.01 -18.18 0.06
CA ASP A 394 -20.30 -17.36 1.03
C ASP A 394 -19.45 -16.27 0.34
N GLN A 395 -18.81 -16.59 -0.79
CA GLN A 395 -18.05 -15.63 -1.60
C GLN A 395 -18.98 -14.62 -2.29
N ILE A 396 -20.09 -15.08 -2.87
CA ILE A 396 -21.11 -14.19 -3.44
C ILE A 396 -21.63 -13.24 -2.36
N SER A 397 -21.98 -13.78 -1.19
CA SER A 397 -22.47 -12.98 -0.06
C SER A 397 -21.44 -11.95 0.41
N TYR A 398 -20.15 -12.30 0.39
CA TYR A 398 -19.07 -11.38 0.72
C TYR A 398 -18.94 -10.25 -0.31
N VAL A 399 -18.93 -10.56 -1.61
CA VAL A 399 -18.88 -9.56 -2.69
C VAL A 399 -20.08 -8.62 -2.61
N MET A 400 -21.30 -9.16 -2.45
CA MET A 400 -22.51 -8.36 -2.37
C MET A 400 -22.52 -7.46 -1.13
N ARG A 401 -22.09 -7.96 0.04
CA ARG A 401 -21.89 -7.11 1.22
C ARG A 401 -20.90 -5.98 0.93
N GLY A 402 -19.78 -6.25 0.27
CA GLY A 402 -18.80 -5.22 -0.11
C GLY A 402 -19.37 -4.16 -1.05
N LEU A 403 -20.20 -4.55 -2.02
CA LEU A 403 -20.87 -3.63 -2.94
C LEU A 403 -21.98 -2.82 -2.24
N THR A 404 -22.64 -3.36 -1.22
CA THR A 404 -23.69 -2.66 -0.46
C THR A 404 -23.18 -1.88 0.76
N GLY A 405 -21.97 -2.19 1.24
CA GLY A 405 -21.47 -1.85 2.57
C GLY A 405 -20.85 -0.46 2.73
N GLY A 406 -20.93 0.39 1.71
CA GLY A 406 -20.41 1.76 1.77
C GLY A 406 -19.38 2.08 0.70
N HIS A 407 -19.09 3.37 0.56
CA HIS A 407 -18.28 3.92 -0.51
C HIS A 407 -16.80 3.50 -0.38
N SER A 408 -16.17 3.15 -1.52
CA SER A 408 -14.72 2.92 -1.54
C SER A 408 -13.93 4.16 -1.06
N PRO A 409 -12.72 4.02 -0.51
CA PRO A 409 -11.90 5.15 -0.04
C PRO A 409 -11.63 6.25 -1.08
N HIS A 410 -11.76 5.93 -2.37
CA HIS A 410 -11.60 6.87 -3.49
C HIS A 410 -12.93 7.39 -4.07
N SER A 411 -14.06 7.13 -3.40
CA SER A 411 -15.36 7.55 -3.90
C SER A 411 -15.55 9.06 -3.72
N THR A 412 -15.33 9.82 -4.80
CA THR A 412 -15.57 11.27 -4.81
C THR A 412 -17.05 11.64 -4.96
N SER A 413 -17.96 10.66 -5.00
CA SER A 413 -19.40 10.82 -5.29
C SER A 413 -20.12 11.83 -4.41
N ASN A 414 -19.67 12.03 -3.17
CA ASN A 414 -20.29 12.93 -2.18
C ASN A 414 -19.39 14.09 -1.70
N SER A 415 -18.32 14.43 -2.43
CA SER A 415 -17.49 15.58 -2.06
C SER A 415 -18.12 16.91 -2.49
N SER A 416 -18.02 17.95 -1.65
CA SER A 416 -18.44 19.33 -1.99
C SER A 416 -17.80 19.80 -3.30
N ALA A 417 -16.51 19.53 -3.47
CA ALA A 417 -15.77 19.81 -4.69
C ALA A 417 -16.44 19.22 -5.95
N ARG A 418 -16.92 17.98 -5.90
CA ARG A 418 -17.62 17.36 -7.05
C ARG A 418 -18.91 18.10 -7.39
N SER A 419 -19.67 18.54 -6.39
CA SER A 419 -20.89 19.32 -6.59
C SER A 419 -20.59 20.66 -7.25
N ASP A 420 -19.50 21.31 -6.83
CA ASP A 420 -19.08 22.62 -7.35
C ASP A 420 -18.64 22.50 -8.81
N TYR A 421 -17.74 21.55 -9.13
CA TYR A 421 -17.30 21.34 -10.52
C TYR A 421 -18.44 20.86 -11.43
N LYS A 422 -19.38 20.05 -10.91
CA LYS A 422 -20.57 19.68 -11.68
C LYS A 422 -21.42 20.91 -12.00
N SER A 423 -21.63 21.80 -11.04
CA SER A 423 -22.41 23.02 -11.24
C SER A 423 -21.74 23.97 -12.24
N GLN A 424 -20.42 24.13 -12.15
CA GLN A 424 -19.62 24.91 -13.12
C GLN A 424 -19.70 24.33 -14.53
N LEU A 425 -19.65 23.00 -14.67
CA LEU A 425 -19.72 22.36 -15.97
C LEU A 425 -21.13 22.45 -16.59
N MET A 426 -22.16 22.26 -15.77
CA MET A 426 -23.55 22.34 -16.22
C MET A 426 -23.98 23.76 -16.61
N SER A 427 -23.28 24.80 -16.16
CA SER A 427 -23.51 26.18 -16.60
C SER A 427 -22.73 26.57 -17.87
N ARG A 428 -21.96 25.66 -18.46
CA ARG A 428 -21.08 25.90 -19.61
C ARG A 428 -21.41 24.99 -20.81
N PRO A 429 -22.41 25.34 -21.64
CA PRO A 429 -22.78 24.56 -22.83
C PRO A 429 -21.63 24.35 -23.82
N ASP A 430 -20.71 25.31 -23.92
CA ASP A 430 -19.52 25.24 -24.76
C ASP A 430 -18.55 24.12 -24.32
N LEU A 431 -18.32 23.97 -23.02
CA LEU A 431 -17.49 22.90 -22.47
C LEU A 431 -18.20 21.54 -22.54
N LEU A 432 -19.52 21.52 -22.29
CA LEU A 432 -20.33 20.31 -22.45
C LEU A 432 -20.31 19.79 -23.88
N LYS A 433 -20.35 20.68 -24.88
CA LYS A 433 -20.25 20.29 -26.29
C LYS A 433 -18.94 19.57 -26.58
N ILE A 434 -17.82 20.08 -26.07
CA ILE A 434 -16.51 19.43 -26.22
C ILE A 434 -16.52 18.02 -25.59
N LEU A 435 -17.06 17.88 -24.38
CA LEU A 435 -17.14 16.58 -23.71
C LEU A 435 -18.09 15.61 -24.42
N VAL A 436 -19.22 16.09 -24.93
CA VAL A 436 -20.12 15.27 -25.75
C VAL A 436 -19.46 14.84 -27.04
N ASP A 437 -18.71 15.71 -27.72
CA ASP A 437 -17.96 15.34 -28.92
C ASP A 437 -16.91 14.26 -28.60
N LEU A 438 -16.19 14.40 -27.48
CA LEU A 438 -15.18 13.43 -27.06
C LEU A 438 -15.79 12.07 -26.68
N TYR A 439 -16.93 12.06 -25.98
CA TYR A 439 -17.56 10.86 -25.46
C TYR A 439 -18.81 10.42 -26.24
N TYR A 440 -19.03 10.94 -27.44
CA TYR A 440 -20.26 10.73 -28.22
C TYR A 440 -20.63 9.24 -28.32
N TYR A 441 -19.64 8.40 -28.64
CA TYR A 441 -19.86 6.97 -28.76
C TYR A 441 -20.13 6.29 -27.42
N ASP A 442 -19.67 6.82 -26.28
CA ASP A 442 -20.06 6.28 -24.98
C ASP A 442 -21.56 6.55 -24.70
N PHE A 443 -22.06 7.74 -25.06
CA PHE A 443 -23.49 8.06 -24.94
C PHE A 443 -24.35 7.12 -25.79
N VAL A 444 -24.02 7.00 -27.08
CA VAL A 444 -24.82 6.22 -28.03
C VAL A 444 -24.70 4.72 -27.77
N THR A 445 -23.46 4.22 -27.59
CA THR A 445 -23.22 2.77 -27.43
C THR A 445 -23.84 2.24 -26.14
N PHE A 446 -23.78 3.01 -25.06
CA PHE A 446 -24.29 2.59 -23.76
C PHE A 446 -25.67 3.17 -23.42
N GLY A 447 -26.33 3.87 -24.36
CA GLY A 447 -27.68 4.39 -24.19
C GLY A 447 -27.84 5.38 -23.04
N PHE A 448 -26.86 6.27 -22.84
CA PHE A 448 -26.96 7.40 -21.90
C PHE A 448 -27.61 8.61 -22.59
N PRO A 449 -28.46 9.37 -21.89
CA PRO A 449 -29.03 10.60 -22.44
C PRO A 449 -27.95 11.67 -22.62
N PHE A 450 -28.05 12.47 -23.68
CA PHE A 450 -27.24 13.67 -23.83
C PHE A 450 -27.65 14.72 -22.76
N PRO A 451 -26.73 15.59 -22.33
CA PRO A 451 -27.05 16.67 -21.39
C PRO A 451 -28.15 17.60 -21.94
N ASP A 452 -29.18 17.84 -21.13
CA ASP A 452 -30.32 18.71 -21.51
C ASP A 452 -29.88 20.14 -21.86
N GLN A 453 -28.77 20.59 -21.28
CA GLN A 453 -28.16 21.91 -21.46
C GLN A 453 -27.62 22.17 -22.88
N LEU A 454 -27.57 21.15 -23.74
CA LEU A 454 -27.18 21.30 -25.15
C LEU A 454 -28.35 21.59 -26.08
N TRP A 455 -29.58 21.51 -25.56
CA TRP A 455 -30.83 21.75 -26.29
C TRP A 455 -31.51 23.08 -25.91
N LEU A 456 -30.85 23.86 -25.03
CA LEU A 456 -31.19 25.21 -24.60
C LEU A 456 -30.20 26.20 -25.23
#